data_AF-E2CBA7-F1
#
_entry.id   AF-E2CBA7-F1
#
_cell.length_a   1.000
_cell.length_b   1.000
_cell.length_c   1.000
_cell.angle_alpha   90.00
_cell.angle_beta   90.00
_cell.angle_gamma   90.00
#
_symmetry.space_group_name_H-M   'P 1'
#
loop_
_entity.id
_entity.type
_entity.pdbx_description
1 polymer ?
#
loop_
_entity_poly.entity_id
_entity_poly.type
_entity_poly.pdbx_seq_one_letter_code
_entity_poly.pdbx_strand_id
1 'polypeptide(L)'
;MATIVEVATVLLWQLQKPTMAFLMGGMLLAALGSKLEIPAPIYKFVVLLLLLKVGLGAGISVRSADAVALMVPALAAAAIGVLIVVMGGKLFSYWSTIPKSDAMATVGLFGAVSAATLAAGMAMLDAEGVYYEGFIGALYPFMDVAALVTAVVLARVSETRVAVSAGGGTAVLGKGGMSLRGEGEGSLVRSVIVDTAKSPAISALLLGIAIGLFARPESVYASFYEPLFRGLLSILMLVMGMEAW
;
A
#
# COMPACT_ATOMS: atom_id res chain seq x y z
N MET A 1 -12.48 -28.35 -28.17
CA MET A 1 -13.76 -27.76 -27.71
C MET A 1 -13.97 -27.92 -26.21
N ALA A 2 -13.71 -29.09 -25.61
CA ALA A 2 -13.86 -29.30 -24.16
C ALA A 2 -13.07 -28.29 -23.30
N THR A 3 -11.81 -28.01 -23.65
CA THR A 3 -10.95 -27.06 -22.92
C THR A 3 -11.42 -25.61 -22.97
N ILE A 4 -12.01 -25.16 -24.07
CA ILE A 4 -12.52 -23.78 -24.19
C ILE A 4 -13.79 -23.60 -23.35
N VAL A 5 -14.67 -24.61 -23.36
CA VAL A 5 -15.88 -24.60 -22.52
C VAL A 5 -15.50 -24.64 -21.04
N GLU A 6 -14.50 -25.44 -20.67
CA GLU A 6 -13.99 -25.53 -19.30
C GLU A 6 -13.39 -24.19 -18.83
N VAL A 7 -12.52 -23.57 -19.64
CA VAL A 7 -11.99 -22.23 -19.35
C VAL A 7 -13.11 -21.20 -19.24
N ALA A 8 -14.08 -21.21 -20.16
CA ALA A 8 -15.21 -20.29 -20.12
C ALA A 8 -16.07 -20.49 -18.85
N THR A 9 -16.31 -21.73 -18.42
CA THR A 9 -17.05 -22.01 -17.19
C THR A 9 -16.30 -21.59 -15.95
N VAL A 10 -14.98 -21.80 -15.89
CA VAL A 10 -14.13 -21.32 -14.78
C VAL A 10 -14.13 -19.80 -14.73
N LEU A 11 -13.97 -19.13 -15.88
CA LEU A 11 -14.07 -17.68 -15.96
C LEU A 11 -15.44 -17.21 -15.46
N LEU A 12 -16.54 -17.79 -15.95
CA LEU A 12 -17.89 -17.42 -15.51
C LEU A 12 -18.08 -17.57 -14.00
N TRP A 13 -17.55 -18.66 -13.42
CA TRP A 13 -17.56 -18.90 -11.97
C TRP A 13 -16.77 -17.84 -11.19
N GLN A 14 -15.60 -17.44 -11.69
CA GLN A 14 -14.79 -16.39 -11.07
C GLN A 14 -15.47 -15.02 -11.16
N LEU A 15 -16.14 -14.73 -12.28
CA LEU A 15 -16.88 -13.47 -12.46
C LEU A 15 -18.12 -13.37 -11.55
N GLN A 16 -18.70 -14.51 -11.14
CA GLN A 16 -19.84 -14.55 -10.22
C GLN A 16 -19.46 -14.30 -8.75
N LYS A 17 -18.16 -14.30 -8.40
CA LYS A 17 -17.74 -13.95 -7.05
C LYS A 17 -18.09 -12.49 -6.74
N PRO A 18 -18.65 -12.17 -5.55
CA PRO A 18 -19.08 -10.81 -5.22
C PRO A 18 -17.98 -9.76 -5.42
N THR A 19 -16.75 -10.03 -5.00
CA THR A 19 -15.61 -9.11 -5.15
C THR A 19 -15.33 -8.74 -6.61
N MET A 20 -15.29 -9.72 -7.50
CA MET A 20 -15.08 -9.51 -8.93
C MET A 20 -16.29 -8.87 -9.61
N ALA A 21 -17.50 -9.23 -9.18
CA ALA A 21 -18.73 -8.64 -9.70
C ALA A 21 -18.82 -7.14 -9.40
N PHE A 22 -18.47 -6.70 -8.18
CA PHE A 22 -18.42 -5.27 -7.85
C PHE A 22 -17.31 -4.53 -8.61
N LEU A 23 -16.13 -5.14 -8.75
CA LEU A 23 -15.02 -4.55 -9.52
C LEU A 23 -15.37 -4.39 -11.00
N MET A 24 -15.86 -5.44 -11.65
CA MET A 24 -16.29 -5.35 -13.05
C MET A 24 -17.51 -4.47 -13.23
N GLY A 25 -18.44 -4.46 -12.26
CA GLY A 25 -19.58 -3.56 -12.25
C GLY A 25 -19.15 -2.10 -12.24
N GLY A 26 -18.12 -1.75 -11.46
CA GLY A 26 -17.52 -0.41 -11.44
C GLY A 26 -16.92 -0.04 -12.79
N MET A 27 -16.14 -0.95 -13.37
CA MET A 27 -15.53 -0.76 -14.70
C MET A 27 -16.57 -0.61 -15.80
N LEU A 28 -17.63 -1.42 -15.77
CA LEU A 28 -18.74 -1.34 -16.72
C LEU A 28 -19.50 -0.01 -16.58
N LEU A 29 -19.76 0.44 -15.36
CA LEU A 29 -20.41 1.73 -15.09
C LEU A 29 -19.58 2.90 -15.62
N ALA A 30 -18.26 2.87 -15.40
CA ALA A 30 -17.34 3.87 -15.96
C ALA A 30 -17.33 3.81 -17.50
N ALA A 31 -17.28 2.63 -18.09
CA ALA A 31 -17.33 2.43 -19.55
C ALA A 31 -18.63 2.93 -20.19
N LEU A 32 -19.76 2.83 -19.48
CA LEU A 32 -21.05 3.35 -19.91
C LEU A 32 -21.19 4.88 -19.68
N GLY A 33 -20.16 5.56 -19.18
CA GLY A 33 -20.19 7.00 -18.91
C GLY A 33 -21.07 7.38 -17.72
N SER A 34 -21.25 6.47 -16.75
CA SER A 34 -22.01 6.75 -15.55
C SER A 34 -21.40 7.89 -14.73
N LYS A 35 -22.25 8.76 -14.18
CA LYS A 35 -21.85 9.81 -13.22
C LYS A 35 -21.82 9.32 -11.78
N LEU A 36 -21.81 8.00 -11.57
CA LEU A 36 -21.70 7.43 -10.25
C LEU A 36 -20.29 7.72 -9.73
N GLU A 37 -20.18 8.68 -8.82
CA GLU A 37 -18.93 9.01 -8.14
C GLU A 37 -19.14 8.81 -6.65
N ILE A 38 -18.20 8.12 -6.00
CA ILE A 38 -18.19 7.98 -4.55
C ILE A 38 -17.36 9.13 -3.98
N PRO A 39 -17.95 10.02 -3.17
CA PRO A 39 -17.23 11.16 -2.61
C PRO A 39 -15.95 10.73 -1.88
N ALA A 40 -14.85 11.48 -2.11
CA ALA A 40 -13.56 11.23 -1.47
C ALA A 40 -13.62 11.09 0.07
N PRO A 41 -14.46 11.84 0.81
CA PRO A 41 -14.64 11.62 2.25
C PRO A 41 -15.16 10.21 2.61
N ILE A 42 -16.07 9.65 1.81
CA ILE A 42 -16.62 8.30 2.02
C ILE A 42 -15.53 7.26 1.74
N TYR A 43 -14.78 7.42 0.65
CA TYR A 43 -13.66 6.54 0.35
C TYR A 43 -12.63 6.51 1.49
N LYS A 44 -12.22 7.68 1.98
CA LYS A 44 -11.27 7.77 3.12
C LYS A 44 -11.81 7.11 4.38
N PHE A 45 -13.11 7.27 4.65
CA PHE A 45 -13.76 6.62 5.79
C PHE A 45 -13.80 5.09 5.65
N VAL A 46 -14.14 4.59 4.46
CA VAL A 46 -14.12 3.16 4.11
C VAL A 46 -12.73 2.58 4.35
N VAL A 47 -11.69 3.18 3.76
CA VAL A 47 -10.30 2.71 3.91
C VAL A 47 -9.88 2.74 5.37
N LEU A 48 -10.18 3.81 6.11
CA LEU A 48 -9.85 3.91 7.53
C LEU A 48 -10.47 2.76 8.35
N LEU A 49 -11.76 2.45 8.13
CA LEU A 49 -12.42 1.35 8.83
C LEU A 49 -11.85 -0.02 8.46
N LEU A 50 -11.55 -0.24 7.18
CA LEU A 50 -10.91 -1.48 6.73
C LEU A 50 -9.55 -1.67 7.40
N LEU A 51 -8.73 -0.62 7.44
CA LEU A 51 -7.41 -0.67 8.08
C LEU A 51 -7.49 -0.82 9.59
N LEU A 52 -8.49 -0.23 10.22
CA LEU A 52 -8.73 -0.42 11.64
C LEU A 52 -9.10 -1.87 11.94
N LYS A 53 -9.99 -2.51 11.16
CA LYS A 53 -10.28 -3.95 11.26
C LYS A 53 -9.02 -4.79 11.11
N VAL A 54 -8.25 -4.53 10.05
CA VAL A 54 -6.99 -5.23 9.78
C VAL A 54 -6.02 -5.08 10.95
N GLY A 55 -5.86 -3.87 11.47
CA GLY A 55 -4.99 -3.59 12.61
C GLY A 55 -5.44 -4.31 13.87
N LEU A 56 -6.73 -4.28 14.19
CA LEU A 56 -7.29 -5.00 15.34
C LEU A 56 -7.02 -6.50 15.24
N GLY A 57 -7.29 -7.11 14.07
CA GLY A 57 -7.04 -8.53 13.84
C GLY A 57 -5.56 -8.89 13.92
N ALA A 58 -4.69 -8.04 13.37
CA ALA A 58 -3.25 -8.20 13.47
C ALA A 58 -2.76 -8.08 14.92
N GLY A 59 -3.24 -7.10 15.69
CA GLY A 59 -2.90 -6.94 17.10
C GLY A 59 -3.33 -8.12 17.97
N ILE A 60 -4.55 -8.64 17.75
CA ILE A 60 -5.04 -9.85 18.42
C ILE A 60 -4.13 -11.04 18.11
N SER A 61 -3.72 -11.20 16.84
CA SER A 61 -2.87 -12.30 16.39
C SER A 61 -1.43 -12.19 16.87
N VAL A 62 -0.88 -10.98 16.95
CA VAL A 62 0.47 -10.71 17.47
C VAL A 62 0.55 -11.07 18.96
N ARG A 63 -0.54 -10.92 19.71
CA ARG A 63 -0.59 -11.26 21.13
C ARG A 63 -0.37 -12.76 21.41
N SER A 64 -0.80 -13.62 20.50
CA SER A 64 -0.67 -15.08 20.61
C SER A 64 0.51 -15.65 19.81
N ALA A 65 1.14 -14.84 18.95
CA ALA A 65 2.27 -15.24 18.13
C ALA A 65 3.58 -15.23 18.92
N ASP A 66 4.50 -16.14 18.56
CA ASP A 66 5.89 -16.08 19.01
C ASP A 66 6.58 -14.86 18.38
N ALA A 67 7.26 -14.04 19.21
CA ALA A 67 7.95 -12.84 18.75
C ALA A 67 8.99 -13.14 17.67
N VAL A 68 9.64 -14.32 17.73
CA VAL A 68 10.61 -14.76 16.71
C VAL A 68 9.92 -15.10 15.39
N ALA A 69 8.74 -15.72 15.45
CA ALA A 69 7.93 -16.06 14.28
C ALA A 69 7.39 -14.81 13.55
N LEU A 70 7.23 -13.69 14.26
CA LEU A 70 6.86 -12.40 13.67
C LEU A 70 8.07 -11.62 13.14
N MET A 71 9.21 -11.69 13.83
CA MET A 71 10.40 -10.92 13.50
C MET A 71 10.99 -11.29 12.13
N VAL A 72 11.01 -12.58 11.78
CA VAL A 72 11.55 -13.04 10.49
C VAL A 72 10.71 -12.52 9.31
N PRO A 73 9.38 -12.69 9.27
CA PRO A 73 8.53 -12.10 8.24
C PRO A 73 8.60 -10.57 8.20
N ALA A 74 8.72 -9.89 9.34
CA ALA A 74 8.84 -8.42 9.37
C ALA A 74 10.13 -7.93 8.70
N LEU A 75 11.27 -8.59 8.99
CA LEU A 75 12.55 -8.30 8.34
C LEU A 75 12.51 -8.63 6.85
N ALA A 76 11.89 -9.75 6.47
CA ALA A 76 11.72 -10.13 5.08
C ALA A 76 10.84 -9.11 4.32
N ALA A 77 9.74 -8.66 4.93
CA ALA A 77 8.85 -7.65 4.36
C ALA A 77 9.57 -6.31 4.15
N ALA A 78 10.35 -5.86 5.13
CA ALA A 78 11.20 -4.69 4.99
C ALA A 78 12.22 -4.87 3.85
N ALA A 79 12.93 -6.00 3.81
CA ALA A 79 13.90 -6.30 2.77
C ALA A 79 13.28 -6.33 1.36
N ILE A 80 12.07 -6.87 1.21
CA ILE A 80 11.30 -6.85 -0.04
C ILE A 80 10.97 -5.40 -0.44
N GLY A 81 10.51 -4.56 0.49
CA GLY A 81 10.26 -3.15 0.22
C GLY A 81 11.50 -2.40 -0.30
N VAL A 82 12.65 -2.62 0.36
CA VAL A 82 13.95 -2.08 -0.11
C VAL A 82 14.30 -2.63 -1.50
N LEU A 83 14.14 -3.93 -1.71
CA LEU A 83 14.48 -4.60 -2.96
C LEU A 83 13.66 -4.07 -4.14
N ILE A 84 12.34 -3.91 -3.97
CA ILE A 84 11.44 -3.38 -5.00
C ILE A 84 11.92 -1.99 -5.45
N VAL A 85 12.28 -1.12 -4.49
CA VAL A 85 12.75 0.24 -4.79
C VAL A 85 14.12 0.22 -5.46
N VAL A 86 15.06 -0.59 -4.97
CA VAL A 86 16.39 -0.70 -5.59
C VAL A 86 16.29 -1.26 -7.01
N MET A 87 15.45 -2.27 -7.23
CA MET A 87 15.21 -2.86 -8.54
C MET A 87 14.51 -1.88 -9.47
N GLY A 88 13.50 -1.14 -8.99
CA GLY A 88 12.84 -0.09 -9.75
C GLY A 88 13.82 0.98 -10.20
N GLY A 89 14.67 1.49 -9.28
CA GLY A 89 15.69 2.49 -9.62
C GLY A 89 16.67 1.98 -10.68
N LYS A 90 17.08 0.71 -10.60
CA LYS A 90 17.91 0.07 -11.65
C LYS A 90 17.17 -0.07 -12.97
N LEU A 91 15.89 -0.45 -12.94
CA LEU A 91 15.09 -0.62 -14.15
C LEU A 91 14.95 0.71 -14.90
N PHE A 92 14.62 1.79 -14.20
CA PHE A 92 14.55 3.13 -14.78
C PHE A 92 15.91 3.64 -15.28
N SER A 93 17.02 3.16 -14.72
CA SER A 93 18.35 3.53 -15.23
C SER A 93 18.64 3.03 -16.65
N TYR A 94 17.90 2.02 -17.14
CA TYR A 94 17.97 1.59 -18.54
C TYR A 94 17.28 2.56 -19.50
N TRP A 95 16.39 3.42 -19.02
CA TRP A 95 15.70 4.42 -19.81
C TRP A 95 16.34 5.80 -19.61
N SER A 96 17.33 6.09 -20.45
CA SER A 96 18.14 7.33 -20.40
C SER A 96 17.33 8.63 -20.61
N THR A 97 16.08 8.54 -21.02
CA THR A 97 15.20 9.69 -21.29
C THR A 97 14.60 10.30 -20.03
N ILE A 98 14.54 9.55 -18.92
CA ILE A 98 13.89 9.98 -17.68
C ILE A 98 14.95 10.51 -16.70
N PRO A 99 14.81 11.74 -16.16
CA PRO A 99 15.74 12.25 -15.18
C PRO A 99 15.70 11.40 -13.91
N LYS A 100 16.86 11.22 -13.26
CA LYS A 100 17.01 10.32 -12.11
C LYS A 100 16.12 10.70 -10.93
N SER A 101 15.85 12.00 -10.74
CA SER A 101 14.91 12.50 -9.72
C SER A 101 13.51 11.94 -9.92
N ASP A 102 13.01 12.01 -11.15
CA ASP A 102 11.64 11.62 -11.50
C ASP A 102 11.51 10.11 -11.48
N ALA A 103 12.52 9.40 -11.98
CA ALA A 103 12.62 7.95 -11.85
C ALA A 103 12.53 7.50 -10.39
N MET A 104 13.31 8.12 -9.49
CA MET A 104 13.27 7.76 -8.07
C MET A 104 11.97 8.17 -7.38
N ALA A 105 11.36 9.29 -7.77
CA ALA A 105 10.03 9.68 -7.28
C ALA A 105 8.94 8.69 -7.72
N THR A 106 8.97 8.25 -8.98
CA THR A 106 8.07 7.22 -9.52
C THR A 106 8.27 5.89 -8.80
N VAL A 107 9.52 5.44 -8.64
CA VAL A 107 9.83 4.20 -7.93
C VAL A 107 9.42 4.26 -6.45
N GLY A 108 9.55 5.42 -5.80
CA GLY A 108 9.05 5.61 -4.44
C GLY A 108 7.53 5.56 -4.36
N LEU A 109 6.83 6.20 -5.30
CA LEU A 109 5.37 6.21 -5.36
C LEU A 109 4.78 4.81 -5.60
N PHE A 110 5.37 4.03 -6.51
CA PHE A 110 4.88 2.69 -6.88
C PHE A 110 5.53 1.55 -6.08
N GLY A 111 6.66 1.80 -5.43
CA GLY A 111 7.32 0.84 -4.53
C GLY A 111 6.74 0.86 -3.12
N ALA A 112 6.08 1.95 -2.74
CA ALA A 112 5.25 2.03 -1.55
C ALA A 112 4.02 1.11 -1.66
N VAL A 113 3.48 0.72 -0.52
CA VAL A 113 2.43 -0.29 -0.45
C VAL A 113 1.12 0.40 -0.08
N SER A 114 0.05 0.08 -0.81
CA SER A 114 -1.27 0.60 -0.47
C SER A 114 -1.95 -0.25 0.58
N ALA A 115 -2.31 0.40 1.67
CA ALA A 115 -3.08 -0.18 2.77
C ALA A 115 -4.45 -0.70 2.26
N ALA A 116 -5.08 0.03 1.32
CA ALA A 116 -6.34 -0.38 0.71
C ALA A 116 -6.18 -1.66 -0.14
N THR A 117 -5.06 -1.81 -0.85
CA THR A 117 -4.77 -3.01 -1.65
C THR A 117 -4.52 -4.23 -0.76
N LEU A 118 -3.82 -4.06 0.36
CA LEU A 118 -3.66 -5.12 1.37
C LEU A 118 -5.03 -5.57 1.89
N ALA A 119 -5.87 -4.61 2.31
CA ALA A 119 -7.21 -4.89 2.82
C ALA A 119 -8.07 -5.65 1.79
N ALA A 120 -8.02 -5.23 0.52
CA ALA A 120 -8.71 -5.92 -0.57
C ALA A 120 -8.17 -7.34 -0.79
N GLY A 121 -6.84 -7.53 -0.75
CA GLY A 121 -6.19 -8.83 -0.91
C GLY A 121 -6.55 -9.82 0.20
N MET A 122 -6.48 -9.40 1.47
CA MET A 122 -6.90 -10.25 2.59
C MET A 122 -8.38 -10.62 2.49
N ALA A 123 -9.23 -9.67 2.07
CA ALA A 123 -10.64 -9.95 1.90
C ALA A 123 -10.93 -10.94 0.77
N MET A 124 -10.13 -10.92 -0.30
CA MET A 124 -10.18 -11.93 -1.35
C MET A 124 -9.77 -13.30 -0.82
N LEU A 125 -8.68 -13.38 -0.06
CA LEU A 125 -8.22 -14.64 0.56
C LEU A 125 -9.29 -15.21 1.51
N ASP A 126 -9.91 -14.36 2.32
CA ASP A 126 -11.04 -14.73 3.19
C ASP A 126 -12.23 -15.26 2.39
N ALA A 127 -12.55 -14.63 1.25
CA ALA A 127 -13.64 -15.06 0.37
C ALA A 127 -13.36 -16.40 -0.32
N GLU A 128 -12.09 -16.73 -0.56
CA GLU A 128 -11.66 -18.00 -1.14
C GLU A 128 -11.37 -19.08 -0.09
N GLY A 129 -11.43 -18.73 1.21
CA GLY A 129 -11.06 -19.62 2.29
C GLY A 129 -9.57 -20.00 2.28
N VAL A 130 -8.72 -19.19 1.67
CA VAL A 130 -7.28 -19.40 1.64
C VAL A 130 -6.69 -18.94 2.97
N TYR A 131 -6.09 -19.89 3.69
CA TYR A 131 -5.47 -19.59 4.96
C TYR A 131 -4.23 -18.69 4.79
N TYR A 132 -4.10 -17.74 5.70
CA TYR A 132 -2.93 -16.87 5.81
C TYR A 132 -2.71 -16.50 7.29
N GLU A 133 -1.50 -16.06 7.63
CA GLU A 133 -1.15 -15.73 9.01
C GLU A 133 -1.88 -14.47 9.50
N GLY A 134 -2.51 -14.54 10.67
CA GLY A 134 -3.31 -13.43 11.21
C GLY A 134 -2.52 -12.14 11.48
N PHE A 135 -1.19 -12.22 11.55
CA PHE A 135 -0.31 -11.06 11.73
C PHE A 135 0.10 -10.38 10.42
N ILE A 136 -0.33 -10.85 9.23
CA ILE A 136 0.04 -10.24 7.94
C ILE A 136 -0.26 -8.73 7.90
N GLY A 137 -1.38 -8.31 8.50
CA GLY A 137 -1.72 -6.89 8.62
C GLY A 137 -0.67 -6.06 9.36
N ALA A 138 0.08 -6.66 10.29
CA ALA A 138 1.15 -5.99 11.03
C ALA A 138 2.45 -5.87 10.23
N LEU A 139 2.61 -6.61 9.12
CA LEU A 139 3.82 -6.54 8.28
C LEU A 139 3.80 -5.32 7.35
N TYR A 140 2.62 -4.78 7.06
CA TYR A 140 2.43 -3.67 6.12
C TYR A 140 3.30 -2.44 6.43
N PRO A 141 3.33 -1.89 7.66
CA PRO A 141 4.14 -0.71 7.96
C PRO A 141 5.64 -0.95 7.75
N PHE A 142 6.13 -2.16 7.99
CA PHE A 142 7.56 -2.48 7.81
C PHE A 142 7.95 -2.41 6.34
N MET A 143 7.11 -2.95 5.46
CA MET A 143 7.35 -2.92 4.02
C MET A 143 7.21 -1.51 3.46
N ASP A 144 6.15 -0.79 3.82
CA ASP A 144 5.85 0.55 3.29
C ASP A 144 6.90 1.59 3.73
N VAL A 145 7.23 1.64 5.01
CA VAL A 145 8.26 2.56 5.53
C VAL A 145 9.63 2.23 4.95
N ALA A 146 9.99 0.95 4.83
CA ALA A 146 11.26 0.56 4.24
C ALA A 146 11.38 0.99 2.77
N ALA A 147 10.32 0.83 1.98
CA ALA A 147 10.28 1.28 0.59
C ALA A 147 10.39 2.81 0.49
N LEU A 148 9.56 3.56 1.23
CA LEU A 148 9.55 5.03 1.20
C LEU A 148 10.89 5.64 1.63
N VAL A 149 11.46 5.16 2.74
CA VAL A 149 12.77 5.63 3.22
C VAL A 149 13.85 5.36 2.19
N THR A 150 13.86 4.15 1.61
CA THR A 150 14.85 3.78 0.59
C THR A 150 14.74 4.67 -0.64
N ALA A 151 13.52 4.97 -1.10
CA ALA A 151 13.31 5.81 -2.28
C ALA A 151 13.81 7.23 -2.06
N VAL A 152 13.53 7.81 -0.88
CA VAL A 152 13.99 9.15 -0.52
C VAL A 152 15.52 9.21 -0.39
N VAL A 153 16.14 8.23 0.27
CA VAL A 153 17.61 8.19 0.42
C VAL A 153 18.28 8.05 -0.94
N LEU A 154 17.82 7.13 -1.79
CA LEU A 154 18.39 6.92 -3.12
C LEU A 154 18.19 8.14 -4.04
N ALA A 155 17.04 8.81 -3.97
CA ALA A 155 16.81 10.06 -4.69
C ALA A 155 17.85 11.13 -4.31
N ARG A 156 18.11 11.31 -3.02
CA ARG A 156 19.10 12.29 -2.53
C ARG A 156 20.53 11.98 -2.96
N VAL A 157 20.96 10.73 -2.79
CA VAL A 157 22.30 10.29 -3.23
C VAL A 157 22.48 10.53 -4.73
N SER A 158 21.42 10.38 -5.53
CA SER A 158 21.47 10.64 -6.96
C SER A 158 21.62 12.13 -7.30
N GLU A 159 20.93 13.03 -6.58
CA GLU A 159 21.04 14.48 -6.75
C GLU A 159 22.43 15.00 -6.36
N THR A 160 22.98 14.51 -5.24
CA THR A 160 24.32 14.92 -4.78
C THR A 160 25.41 14.45 -5.75
N ARG A 161 25.32 13.23 -6.31
CA ARG A 161 26.29 12.75 -7.31
C ARG A 161 26.25 13.53 -8.63
N VAL A 162 25.06 13.95 -9.07
CA VAL A 162 24.92 14.79 -10.28
C VAL A 162 25.52 16.17 -10.04
N ALA A 163 25.30 16.77 -8.86
CA ALA A 163 25.90 18.04 -8.49
C ALA A 163 27.45 17.99 -8.44
N VAL A 164 28.03 16.90 -7.94
CA VAL A 164 29.49 16.70 -7.91
C VAL A 164 30.08 16.45 -9.32
N SER A 165 29.31 15.87 -10.23
CA SER A 165 29.75 15.61 -11.61
C SER A 165 29.56 16.80 -12.57
N ALA A 166 28.78 17.82 -12.19
CA ALA A 166 28.34 18.90 -13.09
C ALA A 166 28.96 20.29 -12.83
N GLY A 167 29.94 20.43 -11.91
CA GLY A 167 30.73 21.66 -11.80
C GLY A 167 31.58 21.73 -10.51
N GLY A 168 32.85 22.10 -10.52
CA GLY A 168 33.45 23.02 -11.48
C GLY A 168 32.71 24.36 -11.45
N GLY A 169 32.74 25.01 -10.29
CA GLY A 169 32.13 26.31 -9.93
C GLY A 169 31.32 27.06 -10.99
N THR A 170 29.99 27.06 -10.84
CA THR A 170 29.11 28.27 -10.80
C THR A 170 27.65 27.80 -10.82
N ALA A 171 26.98 27.99 -9.68
CA ALA A 171 25.59 27.59 -9.50
C ALA A 171 24.66 28.51 -10.32
N VAL A 172 24.07 27.97 -11.39
CA VAL A 172 22.92 28.61 -12.06
C VAL A 172 21.65 28.00 -11.48
N LEU A 173 20.92 28.80 -10.72
CA LEU A 173 19.59 28.47 -10.21
C LEU A 173 18.62 28.25 -11.37
N GLY A 174 18.22 26.98 -11.59
CA GLY A 174 17.11 26.58 -12.45
C GLY A 174 15.90 26.19 -11.61
N LYS A 175 14.78 26.89 -11.85
CA LYS A 175 13.45 26.77 -11.24
C LYS A 175 12.94 25.32 -11.07
N GLY A 176 12.36 25.03 -9.89
CA GLY A 176 11.29 24.04 -9.75
C GLY A 176 11.45 22.93 -8.71
N GLY A 177 12.58 22.85 -8.00
CA GLY A 177 12.82 21.83 -6.96
C GLY A 177 12.59 22.38 -5.56
N MET A 178 11.88 21.61 -4.72
CA MET A 178 11.68 21.82 -3.29
C MET A 178 12.89 22.50 -2.63
N SER A 179 12.67 23.70 -2.09
CA SER A 179 13.68 24.47 -1.37
C SER A 179 14.16 23.70 -0.15
N LEU A 180 15.29 23.01 -0.26
CA LEU A 180 15.92 22.35 0.89
C LEU A 180 17.36 22.82 1.05
N ARG A 181 17.44 23.92 1.78
CA ARG A 181 18.63 24.47 2.40
C ARG A 181 19.09 23.51 3.49
N GLY A 182 20.07 22.66 3.18
CA GLY A 182 21.03 22.11 4.16
C GLY A 182 20.47 21.39 5.40
N GLU A 183 19.40 20.60 5.28
CA GLU A 183 19.02 19.67 6.35
C GLU A 183 19.74 18.34 6.15
N GLY A 184 20.45 17.88 7.20
CA GLY A 184 21.19 16.63 7.17
C GLY A 184 20.29 15.44 6.83
N GLU A 185 20.86 14.45 6.13
CA GLU A 185 20.20 13.23 5.65
C GLU A 185 19.32 12.55 6.73
N GLY A 186 19.78 12.59 7.99
CA GLY A 186 19.01 12.09 9.15
C GLY A 186 17.74 12.89 9.50
N SER A 187 17.68 14.20 9.24
CA SER A 187 16.46 15.01 9.44
C SER A 187 15.37 14.62 8.45
N LEU A 188 15.74 14.38 7.19
CA LEU A 188 14.82 14.00 6.12
C LEU A 188 14.31 12.56 6.28
N VAL A 189 15.18 11.61 6.62
CA VAL A 189 14.74 10.23 6.91
C VAL A 189 13.79 10.23 8.10
N ARG A 190 14.09 11.01 9.14
CA ARG A 190 13.21 11.17 10.29
C ARG A 190 11.89 11.81 9.90
N SER A 191 11.89 12.85 9.06
CA SER A 191 10.65 13.50 8.63
C SER A 191 9.77 12.54 7.84
N VAL A 192 10.33 11.75 6.91
CA VAL A 192 9.59 10.75 6.13
C VAL A 192 8.97 9.70 7.06
N ILE A 193 9.74 9.14 7.99
CA ILE A 193 9.20 8.15 8.94
C ILE A 193 8.05 8.75 9.75
N VAL A 194 8.22 9.98 10.25
CA VAL A 194 7.22 10.68 11.04
C VAL A 194 5.97 11.02 10.21
N ASP A 195 6.13 11.45 8.97
CA ASP A 195 5.03 11.85 8.09
C ASP A 195 4.25 10.64 7.59
N THR A 196 4.95 9.54 7.27
CA THR A 196 4.34 8.24 6.98
C THR A 196 3.53 7.74 8.18
N ALA A 197 4.09 7.80 9.40
CA ALA A 197 3.37 7.41 10.60
C ALA A 197 2.14 8.28 10.89
N LYS A 198 2.19 9.58 10.56
CA LYS A 198 1.06 10.53 10.67
C LYS A 198 -0.01 10.34 9.59
N SER A 199 0.22 9.51 8.57
CA SER A 199 -0.81 9.26 7.57
C SER A 199 -2.05 8.63 8.23
N PRO A 200 -3.28 9.04 7.85
CA PRO A 200 -4.49 8.52 8.47
C PRO A 200 -4.60 6.99 8.40
N ALA A 201 -4.13 6.41 7.30
CA ALA A 201 -4.11 4.97 7.07
C ALA A 201 -3.19 4.22 8.05
N ILE A 202 -1.93 4.67 8.17
CA ILE A 202 -0.93 4.03 9.05
C ILE A 202 -1.26 4.29 10.51
N SER A 203 -1.70 5.51 10.85
CA SER A 203 -2.18 5.84 12.19
C SER A 203 -3.35 4.94 12.60
N ALA A 204 -4.35 4.71 11.72
CA ALA A 204 -5.47 3.83 12.01
C ALA A 204 -5.05 2.37 12.18
N LEU A 205 -4.14 1.89 11.32
CA LEU A 205 -3.61 0.53 11.41
C LEU A 205 -2.81 0.32 12.70
N LEU A 206 -1.88 1.21 13.03
CA LEU A 206 -1.08 1.15 14.25
C LEU A 206 -1.95 1.25 15.50
N LEU A 207 -2.96 2.13 15.48
CA LEU A 207 -3.95 2.23 16.55
C LEU A 207 -4.72 0.91 16.69
N GLY A 208 -5.18 0.32 15.58
CA GLY A 208 -5.82 -0.99 15.58
C GLY A 208 -4.95 -2.08 16.18
N ILE A 209 -3.66 -2.14 15.81
CA ILE A 209 -2.70 -3.10 16.36
C ILE A 209 -2.55 -2.90 17.88
N ALA A 210 -2.38 -1.65 18.33
CA ALA A 210 -2.25 -1.35 19.75
C ALA A 210 -3.52 -1.76 20.54
N ILE A 211 -4.71 -1.46 20.02
CA ILE A 211 -5.97 -1.87 20.64
C ILE A 211 -6.09 -3.40 20.65
N GLY A 212 -5.79 -4.08 19.54
CA GLY A 212 -5.79 -5.53 19.45
C GLY A 212 -4.84 -6.21 20.44
N LEU A 213 -3.68 -5.60 20.66
CA LEU A 213 -2.64 -6.12 21.56
C LEU A 213 -2.99 -5.92 23.04
N PHE A 214 -3.49 -4.74 23.41
CA PHE A 214 -3.64 -4.34 24.82
C PHE A 214 -5.08 -4.40 25.35
N ALA A 215 -6.08 -4.14 24.51
CA ALA A 215 -7.44 -3.84 24.96
C ALA A 215 -8.44 -5.00 24.83
N ARG A 216 -8.03 -6.17 24.31
CA ARG A 216 -8.91 -7.33 24.09
C ARG A 216 -10.24 -6.96 23.38
N PRO A 217 -10.18 -6.50 22.12
CA PRO A 217 -11.35 -5.97 21.41
C PRO A 217 -12.17 -7.05 20.70
N GLU A 218 -12.04 -8.34 21.04
CA GLU A 218 -12.60 -9.46 20.26
C GLU A 218 -14.12 -9.36 20.09
N SER A 219 -14.84 -8.89 21.10
CA SER A 219 -16.29 -8.70 21.03
C SER A 219 -16.70 -7.63 20.03
N VAL A 220 -16.00 -6.49 20.01
CA VAL A 220 -16.25 -5.37 19.09
C VAL A 220 -15.79 -5.73 17.68
N TYR A 221 -14.65 -6.41 17.57
CA TYR A 221 -14.10 -6.90 16.32
C TYR A 221 -15.10 -7.81 15.59
N ALA A 222 -15.57 -8.86 16.26
CA ALA A 222 -16.47 -9.85 15.67
C ALA A 222 -17.87 -9.30 15.39
N SER A 223 -18.41 -8.45 16.28
CA SER A 223 -19.79 -7.94 16.14
C SER A 223 -19.92 -6.78 15.16
N PHE A 224 -18.92 -5.89 15.08
CA PHE A 224 -19.00 -4.67 14.30
C PHE A 224 -18.07 -4.67 13.10
N TYR A 225 -16.77 -4.94 13.31
CA TYR A 225 -15.78 -4.79 12.24
C TYR A 225 -15.84 -5.92 11.21
N GLU A 226 -16.07 -7.17 11.62
CA GLU A 226 -16.14 -8.32 10.71
C GLU A 226 -17.27 -8.19 9.67
N PRO A 227 -18.54 -7.92 10.06
CA PRO A 227 -19.62 -7.84 9.08
C PRO A 227 -19.51 -6.58 8.22
N LEU A 228 -19.11 -5.47 8.84
CA LEU A 228 -18.94 -4.20 8.15
C LEU A 228 -17.81 -4.25 7.12
N PHE A 229 -16.72 -4.96 7.40
CA PHE A 229 -15.60 -5.15 6.47
C PHE A 229 -16.07 -5.76 5.15
N ARG A 230 -16.91 -6.81 5.19
CA ARG A 230 -17.44 -7.45 3.97
C ARG A 230 -18.31 -6.50 3.14
N GLY A 231 -19.12 -5.67 3.80
CA GLY A 231 -19.97 -4.67 3.13
C GLY A 231 -19.19 -3.47 2.59
N LEU A 232 -18.18 -2.99 3.31
CA LEU A 232 -17.35 -1.86 2.87
C LEU A 232 -16.37 -2.26 1.76
N LEU A 233 -15.94 -3.52 1.74
CA LEU A 233 -15.11 -4.07 0.67
C LEU A 233 -15.81 -4.01 -0.68
N SER A 234 -17.11 -4.33 -0.77
CA SER A 234 -17.81 -4.27 -2.07
C SER A 234 -17.82 -2.85 -2.64
N ILE A 235 -17.96 -1.85 -1.77
CA ILE A 235 -17.85 -0.43 -2.13
C ILE A 235 -16.41 -0.11 -2.59
N LEU A 236 -15.40 -0.58 -1.86
CA LEU A 236 -14.00 -0.38 -2.27
C LEU A 236 -13.71 -1.00 -3.65
N MET A 237 -14.16 -2.24 -3.88
CA MET A 237 -13.98 -2.94 -5.16
C MET A 237 -14.71 -2.21 -6.29
N LEU A 238 -15.89 -1.66 -6.03
CA LEU A 238 -16.61 -0.82 -6.99
C LEU A 238 -15.81 0.44 -7.35
N VAL A 239 -15.27 1.16 -6.36
CA VAL A 239 -14.42 2.34 -6.60
C VAL A 239 -13.19 1.98 -7.43
N MET A 240 -12.48 0.92 -7.03
CA MET A 240 -11.29 0.46 -7.76
C MET A 240 -11.63 0.06 -9.21
N GLY A 241 -12.82 -0.52 -9.43
CA GLY A 241 -13.32 -0.84 -10.76
C GLY A 241 -13.57 0.40 -11.62
N MET A 242 -14.15 1.45 -11.04
CA MET A 242 -14.38 2.73 -11.74
C MET A 242 -13.08 3.46 -12.07
N GLU A 243 -12.08 3.42 -11.17
CA GLU A 243 -10.77 4.04 -11.38
C GLU A 243 -9.90 3.31 -12.43
N ALA A 244 -10.23 2.04 -12.72
CA ALA A 244 -9.46 1.21 -13.65
C ALA A 244 -9.81 1.42 -15.14
N TRP A 245 -10.85 2.22 -15.45
CA TRP A 245 -11.31 2.53 -16.81
C TRP A 245 -10.92 3.95 -17.23
#